data_AF-A0A814KAJ9-F1
#
_entry.id   AF-A0A814KAJ9-F1
#
_cell.length_a   1.000
_cell.length_b   1.000
_cell.length_c   1.000
_cell.angle_alpha   90.00
_cell.angle_beta   90.00
_cell.angle_gamma   90.00
#
_symmetry.space_group_name_H-M   'P 1'
#
loop_
_entity.id
_entity.type
_entity.pdbx_description
1 polymer ?
#
loop_
_entity_poly.entity_id
_entity_poly.type
_entity_poly.pdbx_seq_one_letter_code
_entity_poly.pdbx_strand_id
1 'polypeptide(L)'
;MFQKKLKQKIANIFLNNSNTRKELDHGQSFAFGGMQGWRISNEDIHKHLVPIDHHSWKLWSYFAIFDGHNGIDTAKYAADLLDKYLIDTLNQTGINSNDESIHSSQIDKNQLNHIIKKTFLQLDKKLANLVNDQSGSVCITSLIGPKYIYLINVGDARAIIISNDGQVLAYTKDHKPNVIQEQERIHKAGGRITQYENDVARVEDKLAVSRTFGDYSLDKRLIPALPDIIQYRKDSLAAFVILACDGIWDVMTNEQVALFVSQKASNTSLENIASQLLDQCLKLKTSDNMSIYIIKVFN
;
A
#
# COMPACT_ATOMS: atom_id res chain seq x y z
N MET A 1 33.41 9.94 20.27
CA MET A 1 32.15 9.44 20.87
C MET A 1 30.97 9.48 19.88
N PHE A 2 30.78 10.57 19.13
CA PHE A 2 29.70 10.73 18.14
C PHE A 2 29.73 9.70 16.99
N GLN A 3 30.87 9.50 16.33
CA GLN A 3 31.01 8.50 15.25
C GLN A 3 30.74 7.06 15.72
N LYS A 4 31.05 6.72 16.98
CA LYS A 4 30.77 5.39 17.55
C LYS A 4 29.27 5.20 17.80
N LYS A 5 28.58 6.24 18.31
CA LYS A 5 27.13 6.24 18.46
C LYS A 5 26.40 6.20 17.11
N LEU A 6 26.91 6.90 16.09
CA LEU A 6 26.35 6.88 14.74
C LEU A 6 26.52 5.50 14.08
N LYS A 7 27.71 4.90 14.16
CA LYS A 7 27.95 3.53 13.67
C LYS A 7 27.06 2.50 14.37
N GLN A 8 26.87 2.64 15.68
CA GLN A 8 26.00 1.74 16.45
C GLN A 8 24.52 1.93 16.12
N LYS A 9 24.09 3.16 15.81
CA LYS A 9 22.71 3.45 15.35
C LYS A 9 22.44 2.89 13.96
N ILE A 10 23.40 2.97 13.04
CA ILE A 10 23.32 2.37 11.69
C ILE A 10 23.29 0.83 11.76
N ALA A 11 24.13 0.23 12.61
CA ALA A 11 24.18 -1.23 12.81
C ALA A 11 22.88 -1.81 13.40
N ASN A 12 22.04 -0.99 14.02
CA ASN A 12 20.74 -1.39 14.56
C ASN A 12 19.59 -1.26 13.55
N ILE A 13 19.86 -0.82 12.31
CA ILE A 13 18.84 -0.60 11.28
C ILE A 13 19.19 -1.42 10.02
N PHE A 14 20.47 -1.54 9.69
CA PHE A 14 20.93 -2.22 8.49
C PHE A 14 21.80 -3.45 8.79
N LEU A 15 21.61 -4.49 7.96
CA LEU A 15 22.46 -5.67 7.88
C LEU A 15 23.83 -5.33 7.28
N ASN A 16 24.83 -6.18 7.58
CA ASN A 16 26.15 -6.09 6.94
C ASN A 16 26.12 -6.52 5.46
N ASN A 17 25.18 -7.41 5.09
CA ASN A 17 24.92 -7.83 3.73
C ASN A 17 23.40 -7.86 3.50
N SER A 18 22.92 -7.40 2.35
CA SER A 18 21.49 -7.46 2.02
C SER A 18 20.97 -8.90 2.00
N ASN A 19 19.81 -9.13 2.62
CA ASN A 19 19.05 -10.36 2.47
C ASN A 19 18.25 -10.31 1.16
N THR A 20 18.74 -11.04 0.15
CA THR A 20 18.17 -11.04 -1.21
C THR A 20 17.18 -12.18 -1.46
N ARG A 21 16.86 -12.98 -0.42
CA ARG A 21 15.85 -14.04 -0.51
C ARG A 21 14.51 -13.41 -0.90
N LYS A 22 13.87 -14.00 -1.91
CA LYS A 22 12.56 -13.58 -2.38
C LYS A 22 11.48 -14.30 -1.59
N GLU A 23 10.47 -13.56 -1.17
CA GLU A 23 9.15 -14.08 -0.85
C GLU A 23 8.30 -13.92 -2.12
N LEU A 24 7.74 -15.01 -2.62
CA LEU A 24 6.97 -15.02 -3.86
C LEU A 24 5.65 -15.72 -3.59
N ASP A 25 4.58 -15.15 -4.12
CA ASP A 25 3.24 -15.73 -4.12
C ASP A 25 2.58 -15.37 -5.46
N HIS A 26 1.81 -16.26 -6.06
CA HIS A 26 1.21 -16.01 -7.36
C HIS A 26 -0.06 -16.81 -7.60
N GLY A 27 -0.91 -16.27 -8.47
CA GLY A 27 -2.09 -16.93 -9.00
C GLY A 27 -2.15 -16.79 -10.51
N GLN A 28 -3.27 -17.20 -11.11
CA GLN A 28 -3.44 -17.11 -12.56
C GLN A 28 -3.33 -15.67 -13.09
N SER A 29 -3.79 -14.70 -12.29
CA SER A 29 -3.91 -13.30 -12.68
C SER A 29 -3.00 -12.36 -11.90
N PHE A 30 -2.14 -12.84 -11.01
CA PHE A 30 -1.29 -11.96 -10.21
C PHE A 30 0.02 -12.63 -9.80
N ALA A 31 1.00 -11.80 -9.44
CA ALA A 31 2.13 -12.23 -8.63
C ALA A 31 2.49 -11.16 -7.60
N PHE A 32 2.97 -11.63 -6.47
CA PHE A 32 3.63 -10.87 -5.43
C PHE A 32 5.13 -11.17 -5.44
N GLY A 33 5.92 -10.15 -5.14
CA GLY A 33 7.31 -10.32 -4.73
C GLY A 33 7.65 -9.45 -3.53
N GLY A 34 8.28 -10.05 -2.53
CA GLY A 34 8.85 -9.41 -1.35
C GLY A 34 10.36 -9.66 -1.23
N MET A 35 11.09 -8.69 -0.69
CA MET A 35 12.51 -8.81 -0.32
C MET A 35 12.82 -7.92 0.89
N GLN A 36 13.42 -8.50 1.93
CA GLN A 36 13.87 -7.75 3.11
C GLN A 36 14.95 -6.71 2.78
N GLY A 37 15.88 -7.03 1.88
CA GLY A 37 16.91 -6.09 1.46
C GLY A 37 17.93 -5.81 2.57
N TRP A 38 18.22 -4.54 2.81
CA TRP A 38 19.27 -4.14 3.75
C TRP A 38 18.79 -3.98 5.19
N ARG A 39 17.48 -3.90 5.45
CA ARG A 39 16.93 -3.72 6.80
C ARG A 39 17.15 -4.96 7.67
N ILE A 40 17.30 -4.78 8.98
CA ILE A 40 17.47 -5.90 9.93
C ILE A 40 16.21 -6.75 10.12
N SER A 41 15.04 -6.16 9.92
CA SER A 41 13.72 -6.79 9.95
C SER A 41 13.03 -6.61 8.59
N ASN A 42 12.08 -7.49 8.28
CA ASN A 42 11.07 -7.23 7.25
C ASN A 42 9.76 -6.88 7.96
N GLU A 43 9.31 -5.64 7.83
CA GLU A 43 8.08 -5.13 8.46
C GLU A 43 6.92 -5.02 7.45
N ASP A 44 7.17 -5.29 6.17
CA ASP A 44 6.15 -5.42 5.14
C ASP A 44 5.29 -6.67 5.34
N ILE A 45 3.98 -6.51 5.22
CA ILE A 45 2.99 -7.58 5.18
C ILE A 45 2.13 -7.41 3.93
N HIS A 46 1.80 -8.52 3.27
CA HIS A 46 0.85 -8.53 2.16
C HIS A 46 -0.38 -9.38 2.46
N LYS A 47 -1.48 -9.13 1.74
CA LYS A 47 -2.65 -10.00 1.74
C LYS A 47 -3.42 -9.87 0.45
N HIS A 48 -3.97 -10.99 -0.02
CA HIS A 48 -4.88 -10.99 -1.15
C HIS A 48 -6.01 -12.00 -0.95
N LEU A 49 -7.14 -11.78 -1.64
CA LEU A 49 -8.28 -12.69 -1.74
C LEU A 49 -8.72 -12.72 -3.20
N VAL A 50 -8.55 -13.85 -3.90
CA VAL A 50 -8.76 -13.98 -5.35
C VAL A 50 -9.47 -15.29 -5.69
N PRO A 51 -10.81 -15.29 -5.86
CA PRO A 51 -11.72 -14.20 -5.54
C PRO A 51 -11.90 -14.01 -4.02
N ILE A 52 -12.64 -12.98 -3.62
CA ILE A 52 -13.11 -12.85 -2.24
C ILE A 52 -14.05 -14.02 -1.93
N ASP A 53 -13.66 -14.89 -0.98
CA ASP A 53 -14.43 -16.06 -0.54
C ASP A 53 -15.58 -15.67 0.40
N HIS A 54 -16.50 -14.86 -0.12
CA HIS A 54 -17.74 -14.46 0.52
C HIS A 54 -18.84 -14.45 -0.53
N HIS A 55 -19.99 -15.07 -0.24
CA HIS A 55 -21.03 -15.33 -1.24
C HIS A 55 -21.32 -14.13 -2.14
N SER A 56 -21.62 -12.98 -1.53
CA SER A 56 -21.89 -11.71 -2.22
C SER A 56 -20.71 -11.22 -3.08
N TRP A 57 -19.47 -11.37 -2.65
CA TRP A 57 -18.30 -10.68 -3.24
C TRP A 57 -17.45 -11.57 -4.16
N LYS A 58 -17.95 -12.72 -4.61
CA LYS A 58 -17.20 -13.70 -5.42
C LYS A 58 -16.65 -13.19 -6.75
N LEU A 59 -17.14 -12.07 -7.28
CA LEU A 59 -16.60 -11.46 -8.51
C LEU A 59 -15.62 -10.32 -8.24
N TRP A 60 -15.26 -10.11 -6.98
CA TRP A 60 -14.29 -9.14 -6.56
C TRP A 60 -13.01 -9.83 -6.11
N SER A 61 -11.90 -9.12 -6.26
CA SER A 61 -10.60 -9.49 -5.71
C SER A 61 -10.07 -8.37 -4.84
N TYR A 62 -9.35 -8.74 -3.79
CA TYR A 62 -8.71 -7.83 -2.86
C TYR A 62 -7.21 -8.08 -2.88
N PHE A 63 -6.42 -7.01 -2.90
CA PHE A 63 -4.97 -7.04 -2.76
C PHE A 63 -4.53 -5.90 -1.86
N ALA A 64 -3.57 -6.12 -0.97
CA ALA A 64 -3.04 -5.09 -0.10
C ALA A 64 -1.59 -5.33 0.27
N ILE A 65 -0.84 -4.24 0.39
CA ILE A 65 0.48 -4.17 1.01
C ILE A 65 0.36 -3.23 2.22
N PHE A 66 0.92 -3.68 3.33
CA PHE A 66 1.04 -2.98 4.58
C PHE A 66 2.53 -2.84 4.86
N ASP A 67 3.07 -1.65 4.66
CA ASP A 67 4.47 -1.37 4.95
C ASP A 67 4.53 -0.82 6.37
N GLY A 68 5.19 -1.59 7.24
CA GLY A 68 5.22 -1.39 8.68
C GLY A 68 6.45 -0.59 9.08
N HIS A 69 6.32 0.19 10.15
CA HIS A 69 7.45 0.92 10.72
C HIS A 69 7.43 0.88 12.24
N ASN A 70 8.63 0.89 12.83
CA ASN A 70 8.86 0.82 14.29
C ASN A 70 8.29 -0.45 14.93
N GLY A 71 8.23 -1.55 14.17
CA GLY A 71 7.64 -2.82 14.57
C GLY A 71 6.57 -3.29 13.59
N ILE A 72 6.23 -4.58 13.67
CA ILE A 72 5.39 -5.26 12.68
C ILE A 72 3.93 -5.41 13.13
N ASP A 73 3.63 -5.18 14.42
CA ASP A 73 2.32 -5.52 15.00
C ASP A 73 1.16 -4.80 14.28
N THR A 74 1.30 -3.50 14.00
CA THR A 74 0.27 -2.75 13.28
C THR A 74 0.03 -3.29 11.88
N ALA A 75 1.09 -3.52 11.09
CA ALA A 75 0.97 -4.07 9.73
C ALA A 75 0.30 -5.45 9.75
N LYS A 76 0.71 -6.32 10.67
CA LYS A 76 0.17 -7.67 10.85
C LYS A 76 -1.31 -7.67 11.21
N TYR A 77 -1.69 -6.94 12.28
CA TYR A 77 -3.09 -6.90 12.71
C TYR A 77 -3.99 -6.18 11.70
N ALA A 78 -3.48 -5.15 11.00
CA ALA A 78 -4.22 -4.50 9.93
C ALA A 78 -4.48 -5.47 8.77
N ALA A 79 -3.47 -6.23 8.35
CA ALA A 79 -3.62 -7.27 7.32
C ALA A 79 -4.63 -8.35 7.74
N ASP A 80 -4.61 -8.77 9.01
CA ASP A 80 -5.53 -9.80 9.52
C ASP A 80 -7.00 -9.37 9.55
N LEU A 81 -7.28 -8.07 9.59
CA LEU A 81 -8.62 -7.52 9.88
C LEU A 81 -9.23 -6.65 8.78
N LEU A 82 -8.43 -5.98 7.93
CA LEU A 82 -8.95 -4.97 7.00
C LEU A 82 -9.96 -5.53 5.99
N ASP A 83 -9.65 -6.66 5.37
CA ASP A 83 -10.55 -7.36 4.44
C ASP A 83 -11.88 -7.72 5.11
N LYS A 84 -11.84 -8.26 6.33
CA LYS A 84 -13.05 -8.63 7.10
C LYS A 84 -13.91 -7.41 7.39
N TYR A 85 -13.30 -6.33 7.89
CA TYR A 85 -14.01 -5.08 8.16
C TYR A 85 -14.61 -4.46 6.89
N LEU A 86 -13.89 -4.51 5.77
CA LEU A 86 -14.40 -4.04 4.47
C LEU A 86 -15.61 -4.85 4.05
N ILE A 87 -15.52 -6.18 4.02
CA ILE A 87 -16.61 -7.07 3.63
C ILE A 87 -17.83 -6.90 4.56
N ASP A 88 -17.62 -6.86 5.87
CA ASP A 88 -18.70 -6.68 6.86
C ASP A 88 -19.41 -5.33 6.68
N THR A 89 -18.66 -4.24 6.52
CA THR A 89 -19.24 -2.91 6.35
C THR A 89 -19.99 -2.80 5.01
N LEU A 90 -19.46 -3.42 3.95
CA LEU A 90 -20.13 -3.49 2.65
C LEU A 90 -21.44 -4.28 2.75
N ASN A 91 -21.45 -5.43 3.44
CA ASN A 91 -22.66 -6.25 3.61
C ASN A 91 -23.76 -5.54 4.40
N GLN A 92 -23.40 -4.73 5.41
CA GLN A 92 -24.35 -3.96 6.21
C GLN A 92 -25.15 -2.94 5.41
N THR A 93 -24.68 -2.57 4.21
CA THR A 93 -25.39 -1.62 3.35
C THR A 93 -26.48 -2.26 2.48
N GLY A 94 -26.74 -3.57 2.65
CA GLY A 94 -27.79 -4.29 1.90
C GLY A 94 -27.43 -4.57 0.44
N ILE A 95 -26.16 -4.38 0.08
CA ILE A 95 -25.64 -4.60 -1.28
C ILE A 95 -25.45 -6.11 -1.47
N ASN A 96 -26.45 -6.77 -2.03
CA ASN A 96 -26.34 -8.16 -2.47
C ASN A 96 -25.62 -8.22 -3.82
N SER A 97 -24.33 -8.55 -3.81
CA SER A 97 -23.46 -8.57 -5.00
C SER A 97 -23.51 -9.89 -5.81
N ASN A 98 -24.53 -10.73 -5.59
CA ASN A 98 -24.73 -12.03 -6.25
C ASN A 98 -25.39 -11.97 -7.64
N ASP A 99 -25.92 -10.82 -8.06
CA ASP A 99 -26.67 -10.72 -9.31
C ASP A 99 -25.87 -9.98 -10.38
N GLU A 100 -25.62 -10.66 -11.51
CA GLU A 100 -24.79 -10.14 -12.59
C GLU A 100 -25.30 -8.81 -13.19
N SER A 101 -26.61 -8.60 -13.07
CA SER A 101 -27.32 -7.42 -13.56
C SER A 101 -27.20 -6.18 -12.66
N ILE A 102 -26.77 -6.34 -11.39
CA ILE A 102 -26.73 -5.28 -10.36
C ILE A 102 -25.30 -4.69 -10.20
N HIS A 103 -24.33 -5.20 -10.95
CA HIS A 103 -22.92 -5.33 -10.57
C HIS A 103 -22.03 -4.11 -10.26
N SER A 104 -22.53 -2.89 -10.23
CA SER A 104 -21.76 -1.66 -9.90
C SER A 104 -22.51 -0.39 -10.27
N SER A 105 -23.65 -0.52 -10.95
CA SER A 105 -24.53 0.58 -11.33
C SER A 105 -25.33 1.13 -10.13
N GLN A 106 -25.46 0.37 -9.03
CA GLN A 106 -26.29 0.79 -7.88
C GLN A 106 -25.51 1.32 -6.68
N ILE A 107 -24.23 0.98 -6.51
CA ILE A 107 -23.44 1.53 -5.40
C ILE A 107 -22.99 2.93 -5.79
N ASP A 108 -23.61 3.94 -5.20
CA ASP A 108 -23.17 5.32 -5.39
C ASP A 108 -21.70 5.45 -4.98
N LYS A 109 -20.90 6.13 -5.82
CA LYS A 109 -19.47 6.34 -5.58
C LYS A 109 -19.21 6.98 -4.22
N ASN A 110 -20.04 7.95 -3.81
CA ASN A 110 -19.86 8.63 -2.53
C ASN A 110 -20.20 7.72 -1.36
N GLN A 111 -21.22 6.87 -1.51
CA GLN A 111 -21.56 5.86 -0.50
C GLN A 111 -20.40 4.88 -0.31
N LEU A 112 -19.82 4.33 -1.38
CA LEU A 112 -18.67 3.42 -1.29
C LEU A 112 -17.44 4.11 -0.69
N ASN A 113 -17.15 5.34 -1.12
CA ASN A 113 -16.06 6.13 -0.56
C ASN A 113 -16.26 6.38 0.94
N HIS A 114 -17.49 6.67 1.36
CA HIS A 114 -17.83 6.85 2.76
C HIS A 114 -17.63 5.56 3.57
N ILE A 115 -18.08 4.42 3.04
CA ILE A 115 -17.89 3.10 3.66
C ILE A 115 -16.41 2.80 3.87
N ILE A 116 -15.60 2.90 2.81
CA ILE A 116 -14.16 2.60 2.88
C ILE A 116 -13.47 3.52 3.91
N LYS A 117 -13.75 4.83 3.87
CA LYS A 117 -13.19 5.77 4.86
C LYS A 117 -13.60 5.43 6.28
N LYS A 118 -14.88 5.11 6.50
CA LYS A 118 -15.40 4.70 7.81
C LYS A 118 -14.73 3.41 8.29
N THR A 119 -14.59 2.42 7.41
CA THR A 119 -13.93 1.14 7.70
C THR A 119 -12.49 1.33 8.17
N PHE A 120 -11.68 2.11 7.45
CA PHE A 120 -10.30 2.37 7.84
C PHE A 120 -10.21 3.06 9.20
N LEU A 121 -11.02 4.10 9.45
CA LEU A 121 -11.05 4.78 10.75
C LEU A 121 -11.56 3.88 11.90
N GLN A 122 -12.49 2.97 11.62
CA GLN A 122 -12.98 2.00 12.61
C GLN A 122 -11.94 0.92 12.92
N LEU A 123 -11.23 0.43 11.90
CA LEU A 123 -10.14 -0.51 12.07
C LEU A 123 -9.01 0.11 12.90
N ASP A 124 -8.59 1.32 12.60
CA ASP A 124 -7.53 2.02 13.35
C ASP A 124 -7.89 2.16 14.84
N LYS A 125 -9.14 2.48 15.16
CA LYS A 125 -9.63 2.47 16.55
C LYS A 125 -9.59 1.08 17.20
N LYS A 126 -9.84 0.02 16.42
CA LYS A 126 -9.75 -1.36 16.93
C LYS A 126 -8.29 -1.73 17.21
N LEU A 127 -7.39 -1.40 16.29
CA LEU A 127 -5.96 -1.68 16.37
C LEU A 127 -5.30 -1.03 17.60
N ALA A 128 -5.79 0.13 18.07
CA ALA A 128 -5.33 0.78 19.30
C ALA A 128 -5.40 -0.10 20.56
N ASN A 129 -6.21 -1.16 20.55
CA ASN A 129 -6.34 -2.12 21.65
C ASN A 129 -5.61 -3.46 21.40
N LEU A 130 -4.97 -3.63 20.24
CA LEU A 130 -4.32 -4.87 19.81
C LEU A 130 -2.80 -4.71 19.67
N VAL A 131 -2.36 -3.53 19.21
CA VAL A 131 -0.96 -3.19 19.01
C VAL A 131 -0.34 -2.85 20.36
N ASN A 132 0.70 -3.61 20.75
CA ASN A 132 1.37 -3.45 22.05
C ASN A 132 2.70 -2.69 21.96
N ASP A 133 3.17 -2.40 20.73
CA ASP A 133 4.38 -1.64 20.46
C ASP A 133 4.06 -0.21 19.99
N GLN A 134 5.07 0.48 19.45
CA GLN A 134 4.93 1.83 18.89
C GLN A 134 4.85 1.79 17.35
N SER A 135 4.46 0.65 16.78
CA SER A 135 4.43 0.49 15.34
C SER A 135 3.31 1.33 14.70
N GLY A 136 3.54 1.64 13.43
CA GLY A 136 2.51 2.06 12.52
C GLY A 136 2.58 1.26 11.24
N SER A 137 1.64 1.52 10.34
CA SER A 137 1.71 0.94 9.01
C SER A 137 0.97 1.79 7.99
N VAL A 138 1.64 2.03 6.87
CA VAL A 138 1.01 2.50 5.65
C VAL A 138 0.27 1.35 4.98
N CYS A 139 -0.78 1.65 4.23
CA CYS A 139 -1.56 0.66 3.53
C CYS A 139 -1.91 1.13 2.12
N ILE A 140 -1.53 0.33 1.13
CA ILE A 140 -2.02 0.45 -0.23
C ILE A 140 -2.85 -0.78 -0.56
N THR A 141 -4.10 -0.59 -0.97
CA THR A 141 -5.00 -1.69 -1.32
C THR A 141 -5.77 -1.43 -2.60
N SER A 142 -6.09 -2.52 -3.31
CA SER A 142 -6.93 -2.52 -4.49
C SER A 142 -8.12 -3.45 -4.33
N LEU A 143 -9.33 -2.93 -4.61
CA LEU A 143 -10.52 -3.73 -4.84
C LEU A 143 -10.81 -3.78 -6.33
N ILE A 144 -10.75 -4.97 -6.92
CA ILE A 144 -10.94 -5.19 -8.35
C ILE A 144 -12.27 -5.92 -8.54
N GLY A 145 -13.29 -5.20 -9.00
CA GLY A 145 -14.61 -5.76 -9.31
C GLY A 145 -14.83 -5.96 -10.81
N PRO A 146 -16.06 -6.33 -11.23
CA PRO A 146 -16.39 -6.55 -12.64
C PRO A 146 -16.22 -5.31 -13.52
N LYS A 147 -16.64 -4.13 -13.02
CA LYS A 147 -16.65 -2.87 -13.80
C LYS A 147 -15.59 -1.86 -13.36
N TYR A 148 -15.19 -1.88 -12.10
CA TYR A 148 -14.35 -0.85 -11.51
C TYR A 148 -13.16 -1.44 -10.76
N ILE A 149 -12.06 -0.71 -10.79
CA ILE A 149 -10.88 -0.90 -9.95
C ILE A 149 -10.88 0.26 -8.95
N TYR A 150 -10.70 -0.03 -7.66
CA TYR A 150 -10.55 0.98 -6.62
C TYR A 150 -9.15 0.89 -6.06
N LEU A 151 -8.36 1.95 -6.19
CA LEU A 151 -7.09 2.10 -5.50
C LEU A 151 -7.33 2.92 -4.23
N ILE A 152 -6.88 2.42 -3.10
CA ILE A 152 -7.17 2.98 -1.77
C ILE A 152 -5.83 3.11 -1.05
N ASN A 153 -5.43 4.35 -0.74
CA ASN A 153 -4.11 4.63 -0.17
C ASN A 153 -4.22 5.29 1.21
N VAL A 154 -3.40 4.84 2.16
CA VAL A 154 -3.05 5.51 3.42
C VAL A 154 -1.53 5.41 3.60
N GLY A 155 -0.81 6.45 3.20
CA GLY A 155 0.63 6.57 3.44
C GLY A 155 1.38 6.81 2.14
N ASP A 156 2.63 6.38 2.06
CA ASP A 156 3.53 6.59 0.91
C ASP A 156 3.89 5.33 0.15
N ALA A 157 3.25 4.20 0.44
CA ALA A 157 3.04 3.16 -0.55
C ALA A 157 2.19 3.69 -1.72
N ARG A 158 2.33 3.10 -2.90
CA ARG A 158 1.68 3.61 -4.12
C ARG A 158 1.12 2.50 -5.01
N ALA A 159 -0.01 2.80 -5.62
CA ALA A 159 -0.62 2.01 -6.65
C ALA A 159 -0.62 2.74 -7.99
N ILE A 160 -0.40 2.00 -9.08
CA ILE A 160 -0.56 2.49 -10.46
C ILE A 160 -1.40 1.51 -11.28
N ILE A 161 -2.19 2.04 -12.22
CA ILE A 161 -2.84 1.28 -13.28
C ILE A 161 -2.08 1.60 -14.56
N ILE A 162 -1.68 0.56 -15.30
CA ILE A 162 -0.89 0.71 -16.52
C ILE A 162 -1.56 0.00 -17.70
N SER A 163 -1.29 0.52 -18.89
CA SER A 163 -1.65 -0.12 -20.15
C SER A 163 -0.65 -1.18 -20.58
N ASN A 164 -1.01 -1.94 -21.63
CA ASN A 164 -0.15 -2.99 -22.16
C ASN A 164 1.15 -2.46 -22.81
N ASP A 165 1.16 -1.20 -23.25
CA ASP A 165 2.33 -0.51 -23.80
C ASP A 165 3.10 0.33 -22.74
N GLY A 166 2.71 0.24 -21.47
CA GLY A 166 3.45 0.86 -20.36
C GLY A 166 3.09 2.31 -20.06
N GLN A 167 1.96 2.81 -20.58
CA GLN A 167 1.41 4.10 -20.17
C GLN A 167 0.80 3.99 -18.77
N VAL A 168 1.09 4.98 -17.90
CA VAL A 168 0.43 5.11 -16.58
C VAL A 168 -0.94 5.76 -16.79
N LEU A 169 -2.02 5.03 -16.51
CA LEU A 169 -3.40 5.45 -16.71
C LEU A 169 -3.99 6.13 -15.46
N ALA A 170 -3.60 5.66 -14.27
CA ALA A 170 -3.99 6.24 -12.99
C ALA A 170 -2.97 5.87 -11.91
N TYR A 171 -2.84 6.69 -10.87
CA TYR A 171 -1.96 6.41 -9.73
C TYR A 171 -2.41 7.11 -8.45
N THR A 172 -2.16 6.51 -7.29
CA THR A 172 -2.40 7.14 -5.99
C THR A 172 -1.33 8.17 -5.68
N LYS A 173 -1.67 9.18 -4.87
CA LYS A 173 -0.71 10.17 -4.37
C LYS A 173 -0.24 9.77 -2.98
N ASP A 174 1.05 9.88 -2.75
CA ASP A 174 1.66 9.59 -1.45
C ASP A 174 1.25 10.64 -0.42
N HIS A 175 0.98 10.20 0.80
CA HIS A 175 0.65 11.04 1.93
C HIS A 175 1.92 11.44 2.68
N LYS A 176 2.77 12.28 2.09
CA LYS A 176 3.99 12.79 2.73
C LYS A 176 3.74 14.17 3.39
N PRO A 177 4.41 14.50 4.51
CA PRO A 177 4.22 15.78 5.21
C PRO A 177 4.56 17.02 4.38
N ASN A 178 5.35 16.90 3.32
CA ASN A 178 5.64 18.02 2.40
C ASN A 178 4.56 18.24 1.33
N VAL A 179 3.52 17.41 1.27
CA VAL A 179 2.38 17.62 0.36
C VAL A 179 1.49 18.73 0.91
N ILE A 180 1.19 19.75 0.08
CA ILE A 180 0.45 20.96 0.48
C ILE A 180 -0.86 20.63 1.22
N GLN A 181 -1.66 19.70 0.71
CA GLN A 181 -2.94 19.31 1.32
C GLN A 181 -2.75 18.70 2.71
N GLU A 182 -1.67 17.93 2.92
CA GLU A 182 -1.34 17.34 4.21
C GLU A 182 -0.76 18.40 5.17
N GLN A 183 0.04 19.35 4.66
CA GLN A 183 0.52 20.49 5.44
C GLN A 183 -0.63 21.31 6.02
N GLU A 184 -1.59 21.68 5.18
CA GLU A 184 -2.78 22.42 5.61
C GLU A 184 -3.58 21.66 6.65
N ARG A 185 -3.80 20.34 6.45
CA ARG A 185 -4.52 19.49 7.38
C ARG A 185 -3.82 19.38 8.73
N ILE A 186 -2.50 19.17 8.74
CA ILE A 186 -1.69 19.02 9.96
C ILE A 186 -1.65 20.34 10.73
N HIS A 187 -1.38 21.47 10.07
CA HIS A 187 -1.37 22.79 10.72
C HIS A 187 -2.74 23.16 11.28
N LYS A 188 -3.82 22.88 10.54
CA LYS A 188 -5.20 23.11 11.02
C LYS A 188 -5.55 22.27 12.24
N ALA A 189 -4.97 21.07 12.36
CA ALA A 189 -5.11 20.22 13.54
C ALA A 189 -4.18 20.62 14.70
N GLY A 190 -3.38 21.68 14.54
CA GLY A 190 -2.47 22.22 15.55
C GLY A 190 -1.10 21.53 15.60
N GLY A 191 -0.78 20.68 14.63
CA GLY A 191 0.51 20.01 14.54
C GLY A 191 1.56 20.81 13.79
N ARG A 192 2.80 20.34 13.86
CA ARG A 192 3.97 20.95 13.22
C ARG A 192 4.64 19.99 12.24
N ILE A 193 5.18 20.57 11.19
CA ILE A 193 6.00 19.88 10.20
C ILE A 193 7.42 20.43 10.25
N THR A 194 8.40 19.55 10.28
CA THR A 194 9.82 19.91 10.21
C THR A 194 10.51 19.22 9.07
N GLN A 195 11.45 19.94 8.45
CA GLN A 195 12.33 19.39 7.44
C GLN A 195 13.71 19.99 7.67
N TYR A 196 14.65 19.15 8.12
CA TYR A 196 16.05 19.54 8.27
C TYR A 196 16.79 19.40 6.93
N GLU A 197 17.92 20.09 6.79
CA GLU A 197 18.75 19.99 5.59
C GLU A 197 19.20 18.53 5.37
N ASN A 198 18.99 18.01 4.15
CA ASN A 198 19.24 16.61 3.78
C ASN A 198 18.41 15.54 4.54
N ASP A 199 17.25 15.91 5.10
CA ASP A 199 16.27 14.96 5.66
C ASP A 199 14.90 15.13 4.97
N VAL A 200 14.03 14.16 5.19
CA VAL A 200 12.63 14.19 4.74
C VAL A 200 11.78 15.04 5.69
N ALA A 201 10.66 15.55 5.19
CA ALA A 201 9.70 16.25 6.04
C ALA A 201 9.02 15.29 7.03
N ARG A 202 8.85 15.71 8.29
CA ARG A 202 8.30 14.90 9.38
C ARG A 202 7.18 15.60 10.12
N VAL A 203 6.15 14.84 10.51
CA VAL A 203 5.12 15.28 11.46
C VAL A 203 5.66 15.16 12.89
N GLU A 204 5.60 16.25 13.66
CA GLU A 204 6.09 16.30 15.05
C GLU A 204 7.54 15.81 15.25
N ASP A 205 8.43 16.08 14.28
CA ASP A 205 9.82 15.55 14.21
C ASP A 205 9.93 14.01 14.20
N LYS A 206 8.83 13.28 14.07
CA LYS A 206 8.80 11.82 14.21
C LYS A 206 8.58 11.11 12.87
N LEU A 207 7.42 11.32 12.26
CA LEU A 207 6.97 10.46 11.15
C LEU A 207 7.16 11.11 9.78
N ALA A 208 7.78 10.38 8.86
CA ALA A 208 7.96 10.77 7.46
C ALA A 208 6.68 10.60 6.61
N VAL A 209 5.63 10.05 7.21
CA VAL A 209 4.29 9.88 6.62
C VAL A 209 3.28 10.74 7.36
N SER A 210 2.27 11.23 6.64
CA SER A 210 1.21 12.09 7.19
C SER A 210 -0.10 11.35 7.46
N ARG A 211 -0.25 10.12 6.98
CA ARG A 211 -1.41 9.24 7.23
C ARG A 211 -0.91 7.80 7.41
N THR A 212 -1.42 7.12 8.42
CA THR A 212 -0.92 5.80 8.87
C THR A 212 -1.94 5.13 9.80
N PHE A 213 -2.01 3.80 9.77
CA PHE A 213 -2.57 3.02 10.88
C PHE A 213 -1.58 3.02 12.06
N GLY A 214 -2.06 2.87 13.29
CA GLY A 214 -1.13 2.76 14.42
C GLY A 214 -0.58 4.11 14.86
N ASP A 215 0.68 4.14 15.31
CA ASP A 215 1.39 5.35 15.78
C ASP A 215 0.63 6.10 16.90
N TYR A 216 0.02 5.37 17.83
CA TYR A 216 -0.90 5.93 18.84
C TYR A 216 -0.24 6.88 19.86
N SER A 217 1.09 7.01 19.86
CA SER A 217 1.79 8.04 20.64
C SER A 217 1.65 9.45 20.05
N LEU A 218 1.09 9.57 18.85
CA LEU A 218 0.75 10.83 18.20
C LEU A 218 -0.76 11.02 18.12
N ASP A 219 -1.19 12.28 18.13
CA ASP A 219 -2.58 12.63 17.94
C ASP A 219 -3.06 12.21 16.54
N LYS A 220 -4.08 11.34 16.49
CA LYS A 220 -4.64 10.81 15.24
C LYS A 220 -5.33 11.87 14.38
N ARG A 221 -5.56 13.09 14.87
CA ARG A 221 -5.95 14.24 14.03
C ARG A 221 -4.81 14.69 13.12
N LEU A 222 -3.55 14.51 13.54
CA LEU A 222 -2.35 14.83 12.76
C LEU A 222 -2.03 13.74 11.75
N ILE A 223 -2.26 12.48 12.11
CA ILE A 223 -1.90 11.30 11.30
C ILE A 223 -3.05 10.29 11.17
N PRO A 224 -4.19 10.68 10.58
CA PRO A 224 -5.36 9.82 10.52
C PRO A 224 -5.13 8.65 9.56
N ALA A 225 -5.70 7.48 9.88
CA ALA A 225 -5.87 6.38 8.93
C ALA A 225 -7.02 6.67 7.95
N LEU A 226 -6.98 7.84 7.28
CA LEU A 226 -8.02 8.28 6.36
C LEU A 226 -7.56 8.05 4.91
N PRO A 227 -8.22 7.13 4.17
CA PRO A 227 -7.77 6.81 2.82
C PRO A 227 -8.20 7.85 1.78
N ASP A 228 -7.33 8.04 0.79
CA ASP A 228 -7.71 8.58 -0.52
C ASP A 228 -8.07 7.42 -1.46
N ILE A 229 -9.10 7.63 -2.28
CA ILE A 229 -9.72 6.57 -3.09
C ILE A 229 -9.83 7.03 -4.53
N ILE A 230 -9.23 6.26 -5.44
CA ILE A 230 -9.35 6.43 -6.89
C ILE A 230 -10.24 5.31 -7.42
N GLN A 231 -11.32 5.67 -8.07
CA GLN A 231 -12.17 4.75 -8.82
C GLN A 231 -11.83 4.86 -10.31
N TYR A 232 -11.40 3.75 -10.90
CA TYR A 232 -11.11 3.62 -12.32
C TYR A 232 -12.12 2.68 -12.96
N ARG A 233 -12.77 3.11 -14.04
CA ARG A 233 -13.66 2.24 -14.82
C ARG A 233 -12.82 1.33 -15.70
N LYS A 234 -12.95 0.02 -15.54
CA LYS A 234 -12.26 -0.94 -16.40
C LYS A 234 -12.62 -0.66 -17.85
N ASP A 235 -11.58 -0.53 -18.66
CA ASP A 235 -11.62 -0.36 -20.10
C ASP A 235 -10.53 -1.23 -20.74
N SER A 236 -10.53 -1.34 -22.06
CA SER A 236 -9.57 -2.18 -22.79
C SER A 236 -8.12 -1.70 -22.68
N LEU A 237 -7.88 -0.51 -22.14
CA LEU A 237 -6.52 0.03 -21.97
C LEU A 237 -5.87 -0.49 -20.70
N ALA A 238 -6.62 -0.63 -19.60
CA ALA A 238 -6.07 -1.09 -18.32
C ALA A 238 -5.62 -2.56 -18.38
N ALA A 239 -4.31 -2.79 -18.44
CA ALA A 239 -3.73 -4.13 -18.52
C ALA A 239 -3.31 -4.65 -17.14
N PHE A 240 -2.65 -3.81 -16.34
CA PHE A 240 -2.15 -4.21 -15.02
C PHE A 240 -2.47 -3.19 -13.93
N VAL A 241 -2.70 -3.69 -12.72
CA VAL A 241 -2.62 -2.93 -11.46
C VAL A 241 -1.33 -3.32 -10.76
N ILE A 242 -0.57 -2.33 -10.32
CA ILE A 242 0.67 -2.52 -9.56
C ILE A 242 0.51 -1.84 -8.22
N LEU A 243 0.79 -2.55 -7.12
CA LEU A 243 0.86 -2.00 -5.76
C LEU A 243 2.28 -2.21 -5.27
N ALA A 244 2.92 -1.23 -4.64
CA ALA A 244 4.20 -1.43 -3.98
C ALA A 244 4.43 -0.48 -2.81
N CYS A 245 5.30 -0.86 -1.87
CA CYS A 245 5.81 0.01 -0.82
C CYS A 245 6.86 1.01 -1.36
N ASP A 246 7.26 1.97 -0.54
CA ASP A 246 8.18 3.03 -0.94
C ASP A 246 9.60 2.52 -1.27
N GLY A 247 10.00 1.36 -0.74
CA GLY A 247 11.25 0.70 -1.11
C GLY A 247 11.42 0.42 -2.61
N ILE A 248 10.32 0.39 -3.36
CA ILE A 248 10.31 0.41 -4.84
C ILE A 248 10.29 1.84 -5.38
N TRP A 249 9.35 2.66 -4.89
CA TRP A 249 9.05 3.99 -5.45
C TRP A 249 10.11 5.05 -5.17
N ASP A 250 10.94 4.85 -4.15
CA ASP A 250 12.08 5.71 -3.81
C ASP A 250 13.21 5.63 -4.84
N VAL A 251 13.26 4.53 -5.61
CA VAL A 251 14.31 4.30 -6.61
C VAL A 251 13.79 4.13 -8.04
N MET A 252 12.49 3.92 -8.23
CA MET A 252 11.86 3.83 -9.54
C MET A 252 10.61 4.70 -9.62
N THR A 253 10.54 5.51 -10.68
CA THR A 253 9.35 6.30 -11.04
C THR A 253 8.19 5.41 -11.52
N ASN A 254 6.98 5.97 -11.55
CA ASN A 254 5.79 5.30 -12.07
C ASN A 254 6.04 4.79 -13.50
N GLU A 255 6.62 5.63 -14.36
CA GLU A 255 6.90 5.33 -15.76
C GLU A 255 7.96 4.23 -15.90
N GLN A 256 9.00 4.24 -15.06
CA GLN A 256 10.03 3.19 -15.08
C GLN A 256 9.45 1.82 -14.69
N VAL A 257 8.61 1.77 -13.65
CA VAL A 257 7.92 0.53 -13.25
C VAL A 257 6.95 0.07 -14.35
N ALA A 258 6.17 0.99 -14.92
CA ALA A 258 5.22 0.68 -15.98
C ALA A 258 5.90 0.11 -17.24
N LEU A 259 7.00 0.72 -17.68
CA LEU A 259 7.80 0.23 -18.80
C LEU A 259 8.46 -1.11 -18.48
N PHE A 260 8.98 -1.28 -17.26
CA PHE A 260 9.64 -2.52 -16.86
C PHE A 260 8.70 -3.73 -16.93
N VAL A 261 7.46 -3.55 -16.45
CA VAL A 261 6.43 -4.60 -16.44
C VAL A 261 5.89 -4.87 -17.84
N SER A 262 5.45 -3.82 -18.56
CA SER A 262 4.85 -3.96 -19.89
C SER A 262 5.77 -4.64 -20.91
N GLN A 263 7.06 -4.27 -20.93
CA GLN A 263 8.04 -4.85 -21.87
C GLN A 263 8.31 -6.34 -21.66
N LYS A 264 8.07 -6.87 -20.45
CA LYS A 264 8.35 -8.27 -20.11
C LYS A 264 7.10 -9.15 -20.08
N ALA A 265 5.92 -8.55 -19.90
CA ALA A 265 4.67 -9.28 -19.68
C ALA A 265 4.28 -10.27 -20.80
N SER A 266 4.78 -10.06 -22.04
CA SER A 266 4.52 -10.98 -23.16
C SER A 266 5.35 -12.26 -23.13
N ASN A 267 6.51 -12.25 -22.48
CA ASN A 267 7.51 -13.33 -22.60
C ASN A 267 7.99 -13.86 -21.24
N THR A 268 7.47 -13.33 -20.13
CA THR A 268 7.94 -13.66 -18.78
C THR A 268 6.76 -13.74 -17.82
N SER A 269 6.78 -14.73 -16.92
CA SER A 269 5.76 -14.86 -15.88
C SER A 269 5.77 -13.65 -14.94
N LEU A 270 4.61 -13.28 -14.40
CA LEU A 270 4.49 -12.14 -13.48
C LEU A 270 5.40 -12.30 -12.25
N GLU A 271 5.53 -13.53 -11.73
CA GLU A 271 6.43 -13.88 -10.62
C GLU A 271 7.89 -13.53 -10.95
N ASN A 272 8.37 -13.90 -12.13
CA ASN A 272 9.71 -13.57 -12.57
C ASN A 272 9.88 -12.06 -12.80
N ILE A 273 8.86 -11.37 -13.30
CA ILE A 273 8.89 -9.91 -13.43
C ILE A 273 9.00 -9.24 -12.06
N ALA A 274 8.21 -9.66 -11.08
CA ALA A 274 8.27 -9.15 -9.71
C ALA A 274 9.67 -9.39 -9.09
N SER A 275 10.18 -10.62 -9.18
CA SER A 275 11.52 -10.97 -8.70
C SER A 275 12.64 -10.13 -9.33
N GLN A 276 12.60 -9.95 -10.66
CA GLN A 276 13.59 -9.14 -11.38
C GLN A 276 13.49 -7.65 -11.05
N LEU A 277 12.28 -7.14 -10.79
CA LEU A 277 12.08 -5.75 -10.40
C LEU A 277 12.68 -5.47 -9.01
N LEU A 278 12.52 -6.39 -8.05
CA LEU A 278 13.18 -6.32 -6.74
C LEU A 278 14.71 -6.27 -6.87
N ASP A 279 15.28 -7.13 -7.71
CA ASP A 279 16.73 -7.11 -7.98
C ASP A 279 17.18 -5.81 -8.66
N GLN A 280 16.34 -5.22 -9.51
CA GLN A 280 16.60 -3.94 -10.14
C GLN A 280 16.60 -2.79 -9.12
N CYS A 281 15.63 -2.76 -8.20
CA CYS A 281 15.59 -1.77 -7.11
C CYS A 281 16.82 -1.87 -6.20
N LEU A 282 17.28 -3.10 -5.88
CA LEU A 282 18.52 -3.31 -5.12
C LEU A 282 19.76 -2.77 -5.85
N LYS A 283 19.83 -2.98 -7.18
CA LYS A 283 20.91 -2.38 -8.01
C LYS A 283 20.85 -0.86 -8.02
N LEU A 284 19.65 -0.29 -8.02
CA LEU A 284 19.37 1.16 -7.89
C LEU A 284 19.53 1.69 -6.46
N LYS A 285 20.06 0.87 -5.54
CA LYS A 285 20.47 1.25 -4.19
C LYS A 285 19.34 1.61 -3.23
N THR A 286 18.17 0.97 -3.39
CA THR A 286 17.20 0.97 -2.29
C THR A 286 17.83 0.31 -1.06
N SER A 287 17.53 0.87 0.11
CA SER A 287 17.99 0.35 1.40
C SER A 287 16.84 -0.20 2.26
N ASP A 288 15.63 -0.24 1.69
CA ASP A 288 14.41 -0.61 2.41
C ASP A 288 13.98 -2.06 2.21
N ASN A 289 12.95 -2.47 2.96
CA ASN A 289 12.07 -3.57 2.59
C ASN A 289 11.41 -3.24 1.24
N MET A 290 11.11 -4.27 0.46
CA MET A 290 10.49 -4.11 -0.84
C MET A 290 9.37 -5.12 -0.99
N SER A 291 8.21 -4.65 -1.41
CA SER A 291 7.02 -5.46 -1.68
C SER A 291 6.33 -4.92 -2.92
N ILE A 292 5.93 -5.82 -3.82
CA ILE A 292 5.22 -5.47 -5.06
C ILE A 292 4.17 -6.53 -5.42
N TYR A 293 2.97 -6.08 -5.77
CA TYR A 293 1.99 -6.85 -6.53
C TYR A 293 2.00 -6.41 -8.00
N ILE A 294 1.92 -7.37 -8.91
CA ILE A 294 1.61 -7.17 -10.33
C ILE A 294 0.36 -7.99 -10.64
N ILE A 295 -0.73 -7.33 -11.01
CA ILE A 295 -2.05 -7.94 -11.17
C ILE A 295 -2.59 -7.66 -12.56
N LYS A 296 -2.96 -8.69 -13.32
CA LYS A 296 -3.68 -8.58 -14.60
C LYS A 296 -5.11 -8.16 -14.36
N VAL A 297 -5.58 -7.16 -15.11
CA VAL A 297 -6.96 -6.64 -14.99
C VAL A 297 -7.98 -7.53 -15.70
N PHE A 298 -7.57 -8.12 -16.83
CA PHE A 298 -8.34 -9.06 -17.63
C PHE A 298 -7.57 -10.38 -17.74
N ASN A 299 -8.28 -11.49 -17.63
CA ASN A 299 -7.76 -12.83 -17.89
C ASN A 299 -7.88 -13.19 -19.36
#